data_AF-A0AAW9SVU7-F1
#
_entry.id   AF-A0AAW9SVU7-F1
#
_cell.length_a   1.000
_cell.length_b   1.000
_cell.length_c   1.000
_cell.angle_alpha   90.00
_cell.angle_beta   90.00
_cell.angle_gamma   90.00
#
_symmetry.space_group_name_H-M   'P 1'
#
loop_
_entity.id
_entity.type
_entity.pdbx_description
1 polymer ?
#
loop_
_entity_poly.entity_id
_entity_poly.type
_entity_poly.pdbx_seq_one_letter_code
_entity_poly.pdbx_strand_id
1 'polypeptide(L)'
;MRPVAIPAEAIGEFRYLKTKRSGLPIPVRVLVYPMEVAGLEERFPEAGQRRLAWHAPRDAATLVAEPGLREIFERFHTASSDVALL
;
A
#
# COMPACT_ATOMS: atom_id res chain seq x y z
N MET A 1 1.89 11.18 -4.55
CA MET A 1 0.48 11.12 -4.10
C MET A 1 0.27 12.21 -3.07
N ARG A 2 -0.93 12.79 -3.01
CA ARG A 2 -1.29 13.80 -2.02
C ARG A 2 -2.29 13.18 -1.03
N PRO A 3 -1.88 12.87 0.21
CA PRO A 3 -2.77 12.26 1.19
C PRO A 3 -3.80 13.29 1.70
N VAL A 4 -5.02 12.84 1.97
CA VAL A 4 -6.01 13.55 2.80
C VAL A 4 -5.72 13.25 4.27
N ALA A 5 -5.60 11.96 4.60
CA ALA A 5 -5.33 11.47 5.95
C ALA A 5 -4.57 10.14 5.91
N ILE A 6 -3.76 9.91 6.95
CA ILE A 6 -3.08 8.64 7.22
C ILE A 6 -3.32 8.36 8.71
N PRO A 7 -4.08 7.31 9.08
CA PRO A 7 -4.28 6.94 10.47
C PRO A 7 -2.95 6.58 11.16
N ALA A 8 -2.89 6.77 12.48
CA ALA A 8 -1.70 6.46 13.28
C ALA A 8 -1.50 4.96 13.56
N GLU A 9 -2.54 4.15 13.33
CA GLU A 9 -2.52 2.70 13.53
C GLU A 9 -2.35 1.95 12.21
N ALA A 10 -1.49 0.93 12.24
CA ALA A 10 -1.27 0.07 11.09
C ALA A 10 -2.41 -0.94 10.96
N ILE A 11 -2.87 -1.19 9.73
CA ILE A 11 -3.86 -2.24 9.43
C ILE A 11 -3.22 -3.65 9.36
N GLY A 12 -1.90 -3.72 9.47
CA GLY A 12 -1.17 -4.97 9.55
C GLY A 12 0.32 -4.80 9.31
N GLU A 13 1.02 -5.93 9.35
CA GLU A 13 2.43 -6.00 9.00
C GLU A 13 2.73 -7.24 8.15
N PHE A 14 3.76 -7.13 7.32
CA PHE A 14 4.31 -8.30 6.61
C PHE A 14 5.83 -8.26 6.63
N ARG A 15 6.45 -9.40 6.32
CA ARG A 15 7.91 -9.55 6.28
C ARG A 15 8.36 -9.97 4.90
N TYR A 16 9.52 -9.47 4.48
CA TYR A 16 10.19 -9.92 3.27
C TYR A 16 11.71 -9.80 3.42
N LEU A 17 12.45 -10.45 2.51
CA LEU A 17 13.90 -10.30 2.42
C LEU A 17 14.24 -9.17 1.45
N LYS A 18 14.85 -8.10 1.95
CA LYS A 18 15.32 -6.99 1.14
C LYS A 18 16.78 -7.18 0.76
N THR A 19 17.05 -7.38 -0.52
CA THR A 19 18.42 -7.42 -1.04
C THR A 19 18.89 -6.00 -1.35
N LYS A 20 19.95 -5.55 -0.66
CA LYS A 20 20.62 -4.28 -0.99
C LYS A 20 21.67 -4.49 -2.09
N ARG A 21 22.29 -3.40 -2.59
CA ARG A 21 23.39 -3.46 -3.58
C ARG A 21 24.54 -4.39 -3.19
N SER A 22 24.75 -4.65 -1.89
CA SER A 22 25.75 -5.59 -1.39
C SER A 22 25.44 -7.08 -1.67
N GLY A 23 24.24 -7.41 -2.17
CA GLY A 23 23.83 -8.78 -2.49
C GLY A 23 23.34 -9.60 -1.30
N LEU A 24 23.60 -9.17 -0.05
CA LEU A 24 23.10 -9.86 1.15
C LEU A 24 21.61 -9.53 1.40
N PRO A 25 20.73 -10.55 1.52
CA PRO A 25 19.35 -10.35 1.91
C PRO A 25 19.24 -9.98 3.40
N ILE A 26 18.42 -8.97 3.70
CA ILE A 26 18.15 -8.52 5.07
C ILE A 26 16.67 -8.74 5.38
N PRO A 27 16.31 -9.41 6.48
CA PRO A 27 14.93 -9.50 6.94
C PRO A 27 14.38 -8.11 7.28
N VAL A 28 13.24 -7.75 6.69
CA VAL A 28 12.54 -6.48 6.94
C VAL A 28 11.12 -6.77 7.40
N ARG A 29 10.67 -5.98 8.39
CA ARG A 29 9.27 -5.89 8.81
C ARG A 29 8.68 -4.59 8.25
N VAL A 30 7.52 -4.69 7.62
CA VAL A 30 6.81 -3.56 6.99
C VAL A 30 5.48 -3.38 7.69
N LEU A 31 5.22 -2.17 8.19
CA LEU A 31 3.92 -1.76 8.69
C LEU A 31 3.10 -1.16 7.53
N VAL A 32 1.83 -1.52 7.44
CA VAL A 32 0.93 -1.03 6.39
C VAL A 32 -0.11 -0.11 7.01
N TYR A 33 -0.21 1.10 6.47
CA TYR A 33 -1.18 2.12 6.89
C TYR A 33 -2.09 2.47 5.71
N PRO A 34 -3.41 2.56 5.92
CA PRO A 34 -4.31 3.02 4.88
C PRO A 34 -4.13 4.52 4.67
N MET A 35 -4.36 4.99 3.45
CA MET A 35 -4.25 6.39 3.09
C MET A 35 -5.37 6.74 2.12
N GLU A 36 -6.09 7.80 2.43
CA GLU A 36 -7.01 8.41 1.49
C GLU A 36 -6.23 9.37 0.58
N VAL A 37 -6.42 9.26 -0.74
CA VAL A 37 -5.65 10.00 -1.74
C VAL A 37 -6.53 11.05 -2.40
N ALA A 38 -6.18 12.33 -2.25
CA ALA A 38 -6.88 13.45 -2.88
C ALA A 38 -6.43 13.70 -4.33
N GLY A 39 -5.24 13.22 -4.68
CA GLY A 39 -4.65 13.43 -6.00
C GLY A 39 -3.28 12.79 -6.18
N LEU A 40 -2.83 12.74 -7.42
CA LEU A 40 -1.52 12.23 -7.83
C LEU A 40 -0.63 13.40 -8.26
N GLU A 41 0.66 13.33 -7.92
CA GLU A 41 1.64 14.32 -8.37
C GLU A 41 2.28 13.80 -9.65
N GLU A 42 2.35 14.63 -10.69
CA GLU A 42 2.84 14.21 -12.01
C GLU A 42 4.36 14.26 -12.13
N ARG A 43 5.04 15.00 -11.24
CA ARG A 43 6.48 15.23 -11.28
C ARG A 43 7.14 14.78 -9.97
N PHE A 44 7.94 13.72 -10.06
CA PHE A 44 8.75 13.18 -8.95
C PHE A 44 9.92 12.35 -9.52
N PRO A 45 11.00 12.08 -8.76
CA PRO A 45 12.21 11.44 -9.27
C PRO A 45 11.99 10.08 -9.94
N GLU A 46 11.00 9.31 -9.47
CA GLU A 46 10.65 7.98 -9.97
C GLU A 46 9.51 7.98 -11.01
N ALA A 47 9.06 9.15 -11.47
CA ALA A 47 7.99 9.26 -12.47
C ALA A 47 8.37 8.49 -13.75
N GLY A 48 7.44 7.69 -14.28
CA GLY A 48 7.66 6.87 -15.47
C GLY A 48 8.44 5.56 -15.22
N GLN A 49 8.99 5.31 -14.03
CA GLN A 49 9.69 4.05 -13.74
C GLN A 49 8.73 2.88 -13.47
N ARG A 50 7.46 3.17 -13.17
CA ARG A 50 6.41 2.18 -12.91
C ARG A 50 5.08 2.63 -13.52
N ARG A 51 4.26 1.66 -13.94
CA ARG A 51 2.88 1.91 -14.32
C ARG A 51 2.00 1.90 -13.07
N LEU A 52 1.28 2.99 -12.83
CA LEU A 52 0.31 3.06 -11.75
C LEU A 52 -1.01 2.42 -12.20
N ALA A 53 -1.60 1.60 -11.34
CA ALA A 53 -2.91 1.02 -11.54
C ALA A 53 -3.65 0.97 -10.19
N TRP A 54 -4.94 1.31 -10.21
CA TRP A 54 -5.83 1.16 -9.08
C TRP A 54 -6.58 -0.16 -9.21
N HIS A 55 -6.61 -0.93 -8.13
CA HIS A 55 -7.25 -2.24 -8.07
C HIS A 55 -8.19 -2.29 -6.88
N ALA A 56 -9.26 -3.08 -6.97
CA ALA A 56 -10.00 -3.47 -5.79
C ALA A 56 -9.08 -4.28 -4.84
N PRO A 57 -9.27 -4.22 -3.52
CA PRO A 57 -8.40 -4.92 -2.57
C PRO A 57 -8.26 -6.43 -2.86
N ARG A 58 -9.37 -7.07 -3.24
CA ARG A 58 -9.38 -8.50 -3.63
C ARG A 58 -8.54 -8.79 -4.86
N ASP A 59 -8.55 -7.92 -5.86
CA ASP A 59 -7.72 -8.08 -7.06
C ASP A 59 -6.24 -7.86 -6.71
N ALA A 60 -5.95 -6.81 -5.92
CA ALA A 60 -4.59 -6.51 -5.45
C ALA A 60 -3.96 -7.68 -4.67
N ALA A 61 -4.75 -8.40 -3.87
CA ALA A 61 -4.31 -9.61 -3.16
C ALA A 61 -3.77 -10.68 -4.11
N THR A 62 -4.26 -10.77 -5.35
CA THR A 62 -3.79 -11.73 -6.35
C THR A 62 -2.47 -11.33 -7.01
N LEU A 63 -2.13 -10.03 -6.98
CA LEU A 63 -0.99 -9.44 -7.67
C LEU A 63 0.29 -9.38 -6.83
N VAL A 64 0.22 -9.76 -5.56
CA VAL A 64 1.36 -9.74 -4.62
C VAL A 64 1.89 -11.14 -4.30
N ALA A 65 3.20 -11.23 -4.09
CA ALA A 65 3.89 -12.47 -3.78
C ALA A 65 3.92 -12.76 -2.27
N GLU A 66 3.92 -11.72 -1.44
CA GLU A 66 4.05 -11.82 0.01
C GLU A 66 2.72 -12.25 0.64
N PRO A 67 2.66 -13.43 1.31
CA PRO A 67 1.42 -13.92 1.90
C PRO A 67 0.82 -12.96 2.94
N GLY A 68 1.66 -12.34 3.77
CA GLY A 68 1.20 -11.36 4.76
C GLY A 68 0.61 -10.10 4.14
N LEU A 69 1.11 -9.66 2.97
CA LEU A 69 0.53 -8.51 2.27
C LEU A 69 -0.80 -8.88 1.59
N ARG A 70 -0.87 -10.09 1.02
CA ARG A 70 -2.11 -10.64 0.48
C ARG A 70 -3.22 -10.68 1.53
N GLU A 71 -2.91 -11.18 2.72
CA GLU A 71 -3.84 -11.27 3.86
C GLU A 71 -4.36 -9.89 4.29
N ILE A 72 -3.49 -8.87 4.31
CA ILE A 72 -3.89 -7.48 4.58
C ILE A 72 -4.88 -6.99 3.54
N PHE A 73 -4.60 -7.21 2.24
CA PHE A 73 -5.52 -6.81 1.17
C PHE A 73 -6.85 -7.56 1.16
N GLU A 74 -6.87 -8.85 1.51
CA GLU A 74 -8.10 -9.64 1.59
C GLU A 74 -9.03 -9.16 2.71
N ARG A 75 -8.45 -8.65 3.81
CA ARG A 75 -9.19 -8.11 4.96
C ARG A 75 -9.46 -6.62 4.86
N PHE A 76 -8.78 -5.92 3.95
CA PHE A 76 -8.97 -4.49 3.79
C PHE A 76 -10.31 -4.19 3.14
N HIS A 77 -11.26 -3.79 3.96
CA HIS A 77 -12.51 -3.20 3.54
C HIS A 77 -12.51 -1.72 3.89
N THR A 78 -13.02 -0.90 2.98
CA THR A 78 -13.34 0.48 3.32
C THR A 78 -14.43 0.43 4.38
N ALA A 79 -14.18 0.95 5.59
CA ALA A 79 -15.29 1.34 6.45
C ALA A 79 -16.11 2.37 5.66
N SER A 80 -17.43 2.18 5.57
CA SER A 80 -18.31 3.11 4.87
C SER A 80 -18.00 4.52 5.35
N SER A 81 -17.36 5.33 4.52
CA SER A 81 -17.33 6.76 4.74
C SER A 81 -18.77 7.19 4.55
N ASP A 82 -19.48 7.46 5.65
CA ASP A 82 -20.65 8.32 5.62
C ASP A 82 -20.16 9.69 5.15
N VAL A 83 -20.01 9.84 3.83
CA VAL A 83 -20.14 11.14 3.20
C VAL A 83 -21.63 11.44 3.27
N ALA A 84 -22.06 11.88 4.45
CA ALA A 84 -23.30 12.59 4.58
C ALA A 84 -23.21 13.78 3.62
N LEU A 85 -23.96 13.70 2.52
CA LEU A 85 -24.31 14.85 1.71
C LEU A 85 -25.02 15.85 2.62
N LEU A 86 -24.29 16.88 3.06
CA LEU A 86 -24.80 18.18 3.49
C LEU A 86 -23.86 19.27 3.00
#